data_AF-A0A1X7LNW2-F1
#
_entry.id   AF-A0A1X7LNW2-F1
#
_cell.length_a   1.000
_cell.length_b   1.000
_cell.length_c   1.000
_cell.angle_alpha   90.00
_cell.angle_beta   90.00
_cell.angle_gamma   90.00
#
_symmetry.space_group_name_H-M   'P 1'
#
loop_
_entity.id
_entity.type
_entity.pdbx_description
1 polymer ?
#
loop_
_entity_poly.entity_id
_entity_poly.type
_entity_poly.pdbx_seq_one_letter_code
_entity_poly.pdbx_strand_id
1 'polypeptide(L)'
;MHTGTADTDAPFGTLLGYAPGGVAIYSSNYGSLDPKNYPEDAEFRSYIGNEYMGHKWQCVEFARRFLFLNYGFVFTDVHMAWEIFSLRFLRQVVNDNILPLQAFANGSKRAPEAGALLIWQKGGEFH
;
A
#
# COMPACT_ATOMS: atom_id res chain seq x y z
N MET A 1 -22.48 -7.34 -9.62
CA MET A 1 -21.48 -7.51 -10.70
C MET A 1 -21.24 -6.14 -11.31
N HIS A 2 -20.10 -5.51 -11.03
CA HIS A 2 -19.58 -4.49 -11.93
C HIS A 2 -18.68 -5.23 -12.91
N THR A 3 -19.21 -5.51 -14.09
CA THR A 3 -18.38 -5.72 -15.27
C THR A 3 -17.80 -4.36 -15.62
N GLY A 4 -16.70 -3.98 -14.95
CA GLY A 4 -15.82 -2.97 -15.48
C GLY A 4 -15.33 -3.51 -16.82
N THR A 5 -15.73 -2.86 -17.91
CA THR A 5 -15.17 -3.14 -19.23
C THR A 5 -13.66 -2.99 -19.12
N ALA A 6 -12.92 -4.08 -19.36
CA ALA A 6 -11.45 -4.11 -19.28
C ALA A 6 -10.73 -3.06 -20.18
N ASP A 7 -11.49 -2.32 -20.99
CA ASP A 7 -11.00 -1.29 -21.92
C ASP A 7 -10.86 0.13 -21.32
N THR A 8 -11.22 0.37 -20.04
CA THR A 8 -11.14 1.72 -19.43
C THR A 8 -10.08 1.87 -18.33
N ASP A 9 -9.52 0.77 -17.82
CA ASP A 9 -8.55 0.82 -16.73
C ASP A 9 -7.16 1.21 -17.25
N ALA A 10 -6.53 2.18 -16.59
CA ALA A 10 -5.22 2.66 -17.01
C ALA A 10 -4.15 1.56 -16.95
N PRO A 11 -3.18 1.53 -17.88
CA PRO A 11 -2.08 0.57 -17.85
C PRO A 11 -1.29 0.60 -16.55
N PHE A 12 -0.64 -0.52 -16.21
CA PHE A 12 0.23 -0.67 -15.05
C PHE A 12 1.22 0.48 -14.95
N GLY A 13 1.37 1.04 -13.75
CA GLY A 13 2.29 2.14 -13.49
C GLY A 13 1.84 3.50 -14.00
N THR A 14 0.67 3.61 -14.63
CA THR A 14 0.08 4.91 -14.97
C THR A 14 -0.25 5.68 -13.70
N LEU A 15 0.18 6.95 -13.64
CA LEU A 15 -0.18 7.87 -12.56
C LEU A 15 -1.68 8.17 -12.62
N LEU A 16 -2.41 7.83 -11.57
CA LEU A 16 -3.85 8.04 -11.44
C LEU A 16 -4.20 9.34 -10.71
N GLY A 17 -3.27 9.87 -9.89
CA GLY A 17 -3.48 11.07 -9.11
C GLY A 17 -2.58 11.12 -7.88
N TYR A 18 -2.94 11.98 -6.92
CA TYR A 18 -2.17 12.21 -5.71
C TYR A 18 -3.07 12.22 -4.47
N ALA A 19 -2.60 11.57 -3.41
CA ALA A 19 -3.13 11.74 -2.06
C ALA A 19 -2.51 12.99 -1.38
N PRO A 20 -3.05 13.45 -0.24
CA PRO A 20 -2.48 14.55 0.52
C PRO A 20 -0.96 14.39 0.77
N GLY A 21 -0.24 15.50 0.72
CA GLY A 21 1.23 15.51 0.73
C GLY A 21 1.88 15.22 -0.62
N GLY A 22 1.11 15.12 -1.70
CA GLY A 22 1.65 14.87 -3.04
C GLY A 22 2.08 13.42 -3.26
N VAL A 23 1.48 12.46 -2.55
CA VAL A 23 1.83 11.04 -2.66
C VAL A 23 1.13 10.43 -3.87
N ALA A 24 1.91 10.05 -4.89
CA ALA A 24 1.40 9.50 -6.14
C ALA A 24 0.64 8.17 -5.96
N ILE A 25 -0.46 8.00 -6.71
CA ILE A 25 -1.23 6.76 -6.80
C ILE A 25 -1.04 6.22 -8.22
N TYR A 26 -0.62 4.96 -8.34
CA TYR A 26 -0.36 4.32 -9.63
C TYR A 26 -1.30 3.15 -9.87
N SER A 27 -1.61 2.89 -11.14
CA SER A 27 -2.38 1.72 -11.55
C SER A 27 -1.62 0.43 -11.24
N SER A 28 -2.32 -0.50 -10.59
CA SER A 28 -1.88 -1.89 -10.35
C SER A 28 -2.47 -2.88 -11.36
N ASN A 29 -2.85 -2.43 -12.56
CA ASN A 29 -3.41 -3.31 -13.57
C ASN A 29 -2.34 -4.22 -14.20
N TYR A 30 -1.90 -5.26 -13.49
CA TYR A 30 -0.91 -6.22 -13.99
C TYR A 30 -1.36 -6.96 -15.25
N GLY A 31 -2.67 -7.01 -15.55
CA GLY A 31 -3.19 -7.59 -16.79
C GLY A 31 -2.81 -6.82 -18.05
N SER A 32 -2.39 -5.55 -17.90
CA SER A 32 -1.88 -4.73 -19.01
C SER A 32 -0.38 -4.91 -19.30
N LEU A 33 0.32 -5.73 -18.52
CA LEU A 33 1.74 -6.04 -18.77
C LEU A 33 1.87 -6.97 -19.98
N ASP A 34 2.89 -6.74 -20.81
CA ASP A 34 3.21 -7.63 -21.93
C ASP A 34 3.80 -8.96 -21.41
N PRO A 35 3.12 -10.11 -21.61
CA PRO A 35 3.63 -11.39 -21.15
C PRO A 35 4.96 -11.80 -21.79
N LYS A 36 5.29 -11.27 -22.97
CA LYS A 36 6.54 -11.57 -23.68
C LYS A 36 7.73 -10.79 -23.12
N ASN A 37 7.46 -9.68 -22.43
CA ASN A 37 8.44 -8.80 -21.81
C ASN A 37 8.08 -8.59 -20.35
N TYR A 38 7.84 -9.69 -19.63
CA TYR A 38 7.53 -9.60 -18.21
C TYR A 38 8.77 -9.11 -17.45
N PRO A 39 8.69 -8.00 -16.70
CA PRO A 39 9.83 -7.48 -15.94
C PRO A 39 10.36 -8.51 -14.95
N GLU A 40 11.64 -8.42 -14.62
CA GLU A 40 12.18 -9.25 -13.54
C GLU A 40 11.53 -8.88 -12.19
N ASP A 41 11.42 -9.83 -11.26
CA ASP A 41 10.84 -9.61 -9.92
C ASP A 41 11.47 -8.41 -9.19
N ALA A 42 12.74 -8.13 -9.44
CA ALA A 42 13.44 -6.97 -8.87
C ALA A 42 12.87 -5.63 -9.35
N GLU A 43 12.38 -5.55 -10.59
CA GLU A 43 11.82 -4.33 -11.18
C GLU A 43 10.48 -3.94 -10.56
N PHE A 44 9.76 -4.93 -10.01
CA PHE A 44 8.53 -4.71 -9.25
C PHE A 44 8.76 -4.20 -7.83
N ARG A 45 10.00 -4.13 -7.35
CA ARG A 45 10.27 -3.56 -6.03
C ARG A 45 10.27 -2.03 -6.10
N SER A 46 9.43 -1.40 -5.28
CA SER A 46 9.39 0.06 -5.09
C SER A 46 10.35 0.46 -3.98
N TYR A 47 11.19 1.46 -4.24
CA TYR A 47 12.14 2.01 -3.27
C TYR A 47 12.09 3.54 -3.29
N ILE A 48 12.32 4.15 -2.12
CA ILE A 48 12.67 5.56 -2.01
C ILE A 48 13.99 5.65 -1.26
N GLY A 49 15.05 6.08 -1.95
CA GLY A 49 16.42 5.91 -1.44
C GLY A 49 16.71 4.42 -1.22
N ASN A 50 17.11 4.06 0.01
CA ASN A 50 17.38 2.67 0.39
C ASN A 50 16.19 1.98 1.08
N GLU A 51 15.06 2.67 1.23
CA GLU A 51 13.89 2.15 1.94
C GLU A 51 12.93 1.45 0.98
N TYR A 52 12.63 0.18 1.28
CA TYR A 52 11.71 -0.63 0.50
C TYR A 52 10.26 -0.26 0.80
N MET A 53 9.52 0.17 -0.21
CA MET A 53 8.12 0.58 -0.06
C MET A 53 7.17 -0.60 -0.24
N GLY A 54 7.49 -1.56 -1.11
CA GLY A 54 6.63 -2.71 -1.39
C GLY A 54 6.67 -3.13 -2.86
N HIS A 55 5.77 -4.05 -3.22
CA HIS A 55 5.59 -4.49 -4.60
C HIS A 55 4.76 -3.46 -5.39
N LYS A 56 5.34 -2.88 -6.44
CA LYS A 56 4.69 -1.94 -7.36
C LYS A 56 3.44 -2.59 -7.97
N TRP A 57 2.23 -2.05 -7.83
CA TRP A 57 1.81 -0.85 -7.07
C TRP A 57 0.73 -1.21 -6.03
N GLN A 58 0.92 -2.35 -5.37
CA GLN A 58 -0.06 -2.96 -4.46
C GLN A 58 -0.43 -2.03 -3.30
N CYS A 59 -1.57 -2.32 -2.66
CA CYS A 59 -2.08 -1.52 -1.55
C CYS A 59 -1.09 -1.37 -0.39
N VAL A 60 -0.30 -2.42 -0.10
CA VAL A 60 0.74 -2.36 0.94
C VAL A 60 1.87 -1.40 0.56
N GLU A 61 2.25 -1.36 -0.71
CA GLU A 61 3.26 -0.42 -1.24
C GLU A 61 2.83 1.02 -1.03
N PHE A 62 1.60 1.33 -1.43
CA PHE A 62 1.06 2.67 -1.29
C PHE A 62 0.92 3.09 0.17
N ALA A 63 0.41 2.21 1.04
CA ALA A 63 0.25 2.50 2.46
C ALA A 63 1.58 2.79 3.15
N ARG A 64 2.62 2.00 2.87
CA ARG A 64 3.96 2.21 3.43
C ARG A 64 4.59 3.50 2.91
N ARG A 65 4.49 3.75 1.59
CA ARG A 65 5.01 4.97 0.96
C ARG A 65 4.30 6.24 1.42
N PHE A 66 2.99 6.17 1.65
CA PHE A 66 2.22 7.28 2.20
C PHE A 66 2.70 7.65 3.61
N LEU A 67 2.91 6.67 4.49
CA LEU A 67 3.44 6.90 5.83
C LEU A 67 4.88 7.44 5.80
N PHE A 68 5.70 6.91 4.91
CA PHE A 68 7.08 7.33 4.74
C PHE A 68 7.17 8.81 4.34
N LEU A 69 6.46 9.21 3.29
CA LEU A 69 6.55 10.58 2.76
C LEU A 69 5.90 11.63 3.67
N ASN A 70 4.79 11.31 4.33
CA ASN A 70 4.08 12.29 5.17
C ASN A 70 4.55 12.33 6.62
N TYR A 71 5.05 11.22 7.17
CA TYR A 71 5.38 11.11 8.59
C TYR A 71 6.79 10.57 8.87
N GLY A 72 7.52 10.08 7.87
CA GLY A 72 8.85 9.49 8.06
C GLY A 72 8.83 8.12 8.73
N PHE A 73 7.69 7.42 8.69
CA PHE A 73 7.48 6.12 9.36
C PHE A 73 7.20 5.00 8.37
N VAL A 74 7.56 3.78 8.75
CA VAL A 74 7.18 2.56 8.03
C VAL A 74 6.72 1.48 8.99
N PHE A 75 5.80 0.62 8.54
CA PHE A 75 5.53 -0.65 9.19
C PHE A 75 6.40 -1.76 8.58
N THR A 76 6.65 -2.81 9.36
CA THR A 76 7.45 -3.98 8.95
C THR A 76 6.89 -4.68 7.71
N ASP A 77 7.65 -5.61 7.14
CA ASP A 77 7.14 -6.38 6.02
C ASP A 77 6.02 -7.34 6.43
N VAL A 78 5.03 -7.47 5.55
CA VAL A 78 3.84 -8.30 5.73
C VAL A 78 3.59 -9.05 4.42
N HIS A 79 3.15 -10.30 4.51
CA HIS A 79 2.84 -11.10 3.33
C HIS A 79 1.46 -10.73 2.79
N MET A 80 0.52 -10.45 3.70
CA MET A 80 -0.85 -10.09 3.38
C MET A 80 -1.24 -8.77 4.04
N ALA A 81 -1.96 -7.91 3.32
CA ALA A 81 -2.37 -6.59 3.82
C ALA A 81 -3.18 -6.65 5.14
N TRP A 82 -3.95 -7.72 5.38
CA TRP A 82 -4.74 -7.89 6.60
C TRP A 82 -3.87 -8.13 7.85
N GLU A 83 -2.61 -8.55 7.69
CA GLU A 83 -1.66 -8.74 8.81
C GLU A 83 -1.24 -7.42 9.46
N ILE A 84 -1.38 -6.29 8.73
CA ILE A 84 -1.07 -4.95 9.25
C ILE A 84 -1.87 -4.65 10.53
N PHE A 85 -3.11 -5.15 10.64
CA PHE A 85 -3.95 -4.92 11.82
C PHE A 85 -3.41 -5.57 13.10
N SER A 86 -2.53 -6.57 12.97
CA SER A 86 -1.86 -7.23 14.09
C SER A 86 -0.57 -6.54 14.54
N LEU A 87 -0.07 -5.57 13.76
CA LEU A 87 1.14 -4.82 14.11
C LEU A 87 0.89 -3.89 15.29
N ARG A 88 1.93 -3.71 16.11
CA ARG A 88 1.88 -2.88 17.33
C ARG A 88 2.95 -1.81 17.39
N PHE A 89 3.72 -1.66 16.31
CA PHE A 89 4.72 -0.63 16.21
C PHE A 89 4.96 -0.18 14.76
N LEU A 90 5.54 1.01 14.64
CA LEU A 90 6.13 1.57 13.43
C LEU A 90 7.60 1.85 13.69
N ARG A 91 8.42 1.83 12.64
CA ARG A 91 9.81 2.30 12.68
C ARG A 91 9.90 3.71 12.11
N GLN A 92 10.53 4.62 12.83
CA GLN A 92 10.91 5.94 12.34
C GLN A 92 12.22 5.82 11.55
N VAL A 93 12.20 6.18 10.27
CA VAL A 93 13.32 5.85 9.38
C VAL A 93 14.61 6.61 9.71
N VAL A 94 14.51 7.87 10.15
CA VAL A 94 15.69 8.72 10.32
C VAL A 94 16.63 8.28 11.45
N ASN A 95 16.15 7.46 12.40
CA ASN A 95 16.88 7.07 13.60
C ASN A 95 16.54 5.66 14.11
N ASP A 96 15.74 4.91 13.37
CA ASP A 96 15.24 3.57 13.71
C ASP A 96 14.48 3.46 15.04
N ASN A 97 13.96 4.57 15.57
CA ASN A 97 13.11 4.54 16.76
C ASN A 97 11.82 3.76 16.51
N ILE A 98 11.37 3.03 17.53
CA ILE A 98 10.13 2.25 17.49
C ILE A 98 9.00 3.06 18.14
N LEU A 99 7.96 3.35 17.35
CA LEU A 99 6.78 4.09 17.79
C LEU A 99 5.61 3.14 18.01
N PRO A 100 4.82 3.28 19.09
CA PRO A 100 3.68 2.41 19.35
C PRO A 100 2.58 2.61 18.31
N LEU A 101 1.99 1.51 17.85
CA LEU A 101 0.83 1.47 16.95
C LEU A 101 -0.32 0.74 17.64
N GLN A 102 -1.51 1.33 17.60
CA GLN A 102 -2.72 0.77 18.19
C GLN A 102 -3.73 0.40 17.11
N ALA A 103 -4.42 -0.72 17.31
CA ALA A 103 -5.46 -1.21 16.40
C ALA A 103 -6.85 -0.98 17.02
N PHE A 104 -7.74 -0.41 16.24
CA PHE A 104 -9.13 -0.16 16.64
C PHE A 104 -10.05 -0.89 15.66
N ALA A 105 -10.84 -1.84 16.15
CA ALA A 105 -11.82 -2.54 15.32
C ALA A 105 -12.92 -1.57 14.85
N ASN A 106 -13.49 -1.83 13.68
CA ASN A 106 -14.64 -1.07 13.21
C ASN A 106 -15.80 -1.18 14.24
N GLY A 107 -16.47 -0.06 14.53
CA GLY A 107 -17.44 0.04 15.63
C GLY A 107 -16.82 0.38 17.01
N SER A 108 -15.51 0.59 17.09
CA SER A 108 -14.85 1.14 18.29
C SER A 108 -15.38 2.53 18.66
N LYS A 109 -15.31 2.88 19.95
CA LYS A 109 -15.61 4.24 20.43
C LYS A 109 -14.60 5.28 19.97
N ARG A 110 -13.39 4.86 19.57
CA ARG A 110 -12.38 5.76 19.01
C ARG A 110 -12.72 6.03 17.55
N ALA A 111 -12.96 7.30 17.22
CA ALA A 111 -13.19 7.73 15.84
C ALA A 111 -11.93 7.53 14.98
N PRO A 112 -12.07 7.22 13.68
CA PRO A 112 -10.95 7.22 12.76
C PRO A 112 -10.40 8.64 12.57
N GLU A 113 -9.09 8.73 12.38
CA GLU A 113 -8.37 10.00 12.22
C GLU A 113 -7.68 10.03 10.86
N ALA A 114 -7.50 11.23 10.29
CA ALA A 114 -6.76 11.38 9.03
C ALA A 114 -5.31 10.88 9.20
N GLY A 115 -4.84 10.06 8.27
CA GLY A 115 -3.55 9.39 8.34
C GLY A 115 -3.57 8.01 9.02
N ALA A 116 -4.71 7.58 9.60
CA ALA A 116 -4.86 6.22 10.11
C ALA A 116 -4.87 5.19 8.98
N LEU A 117 -4.33 4.00 9.26
CA LEU A 117 -4.40 2.85 8.35
C LEU A 117 -5.75 2.15 8.48
N LEU A 118 -6.48 2.03 7.38
CA LEU A 118 -7.73 1.26 7.31
C LEU A 118 -7.46 -0.11 6.70
N ILE A 119 -7.72 -1.17 7.47
CA ILE A 119 -7.38 -2.55 7.11
C ILE A 119 -8.63 -3.40 6.97
N TRP A 120 -8.74 -4.12 5.85
CA TRP A 120 -9.77 -5.12 5.64
C TRP A 120 -9.25 -6.50 6.04
N GLN A 121 -10.13 -7.32 6.63
CA GLN A 121 -9.86 -8.74 6.81
C GLN A 121 -9.85 -9.47 5.46
N LYS A 122 -9.29 -10.68 5.43
CA LYS A 122 -9.46 -11.59 4.30
C LYS A 122 -10.96 -11.82 4.06
N GLY A 123 -11.45 -11.49 2.87
CA GLY A 123 -12.86 -11.68 2.53
C GLY A 123 -13.17 -11.22 1.10
N GLY A 124 -14.13 -11.91 0.48
CA GLY A 124 -14.46 -11.81 -0.95
C GLY A 124 -14.49 -13.22 -1.56
N GLU A 125 -15.54 -13.53 -2.33
CA GLU A 125 -15.55 -14.74 -3.16
C GLU A 125 -14.81 -14.42 -4.46
N PHE A 126 -13.69 -15.10 -4.69
CA PHE A 126 -13.07 -15.17 -6.01
C PHE A 126 -13.81 -16.28 -6.77
N HIS A 127 -14.84 -15.90 -7.52
CA HIS A 127 -15.43 -16.78 -8.55
C HIS A 127 -14.68 -16.61 -9.85
#